data_AF-A0A7R9WQC3-F1
#
_entry.id   AF-A0A7R9WQC3-F1
#
_cell.length_a   1.000
_cell.length_b   1.000
_cell.length_c   1.000
_cell.angle_alpha   90.00
_cell.angle_beta   90.00
_cell.angle_gamma   90.00
#
_symmetry.space_group_name_H-M   'P 1'
#
loop_
_entity.id
_entity.type
_entity.pdbx_description
1 polymer ?
#
loop_
_entity_poly.entity_id
_entity_poly.type
_entity_poly.pdbx_seq_one_letter_code
_entity_poly.pdbx_strand_id
1 'polypeptide(L)'
;AVAGWFLEHADPLLKVTIIPRTSGALGFAQYLPKEVFLRTQDQIMDIVCMALAGRAAEEVFFGRVTTGASDDLKRVTQLVYSTIQTYGMNSRVGQLAFQKQEGEFEKPYSEATAEAMDDEARTIVNEAYQRTVDLIRERKDEVDKIAKLLLEKETITHDDMIDTIGERPFEGDAQYKEYVSHRFEVNRKAAEAAAAAAAAKEEGSTTDESDAIDPPLTPGLS
;
A
#
# COMPACT_ATOMS: atom_id res chain seq x y z
N ALA A 1 -1.13 -2.19 3.15
CA ALA A 1 -1.00 -2.94 1.89
C ALA A 1 -2.30 -3.65 1.54
N VAL A 2 -2.64 -4.79 2.16
CA VAL A 2 -3.83 -5.58 1.80
C VAL A 2 -5.14 -4.81 1.95
N ALA A 3 -5.37 -4.13 3.08
CA ALA A 3 -6.59 -3.31 3.22
C ALA A 3 -6.73 -2.26 2.09
N GLY A 4 -5.65 -1.53 1.77
CA GLY A 4 -5.66 -0.57 0.66
C GLY A 4 -5.88 -1.21 -0.72
N TRP A 5 -5.57 -2.49 -0.88
CA TRP A 5 -5.86 -3.25 -2.11
C TRP A 5 -7.37 -3.52 -2.26
N PHE A 6 -8.02 -3.88 -1.15
CA PHE A 6 -9.44 -4.28 -1.11
C PHE A 6 -10.40 -3.17 -0.66
N LEU A 7 -9.93 -1.93 -0.52
CA LEU A 7 -10.77 -0.74 -0.35
C LEU A 7 -10.88 -0.02 -1.70
N GLU A 8 -12.11 0.30 -2.11
CA GLU A 8 -12.42 0.87 -3.42
C GLU A 8 -11.74 2.22 -3.62
N HIS A 9 -11.84 3.08 -2.61
CA HIS A 9 -11.40 4.47 -2.74
C HIS A 9 -9.98 4.70 -2.25
N ALA A 10 -9.33 3.69 -1.67
CA ALA A 10 -7.95 3.77 -1.22
C ALA A 10 -7.00 4.11 -2.37
N ASP A 11 -5.95 4.85 -2.03
CA ASP A 11 -4.90 5.21 -2.97
C ASP A 11 -4.12 3.96 -3.38
N PRO A 12 -3.81 3.77 -4.67
CA PRO A 12 -3.08 2.59 -5.12
C PRO A 12 -1.70 2.45 -4.46
N LEU A 13 -1.37 1.24 -4.01
CA LEU A 13 -0.07 0.95 -3.43
C LEU A 13 0.99 0.86 -4.54
N LEU A 14 2.07 1.63 -4.42
CA LEU A 14 3.22 1.56 -5.33
C LEU A 14 4.28 0.59 -4.81
N LYS A 15 4.56 0.66 -3.51
CA LYS A 15 5.64 -0.09 -2.86
C LYS A 15 5.40 -0.16 -1.36
N VAL A 16 5.75 -1.27 -0.73
CA VAL A 16 5.80 -1.38 0.74
C VAL A 16 7.10 -2.05 1.16
N THR A 17 7.68 -1.58 2.27
CA THR A 17 8.94 -2.07 2.82
C THR A 17 8.87 -2.21 4.34
N ILE A 18 9.56 -3.22 4.88
CA ILE A 18 9.78 -3.44 6.32
C ILE A 18 11.16 -2.97 6.78
N ILE A 19 11.91 -2.28 5.90
CA ILE A 19 13.22 -1.72 6.25
C ILE A 19 12.99 -0.48 7.13
N PRO A 20 13.59 -0.42 8.34
CA PRO A 20 13.40 0.69 9.26
C PRO A 20 13.96 2.00 8.70
N ARG A 21 13.24 3.09 8.94
CA ARG A 21 13.70 4.46 8.61
C ARG A 21 14.17 5.16 9.90
N THR A 22 15.06 6.15 9.76
CA THR A 22 15.64 6.92 10.88
C THR A 22 14.60 7.61 11.79
N SER A 23 13.33 7.65 11.40
CA SER A 23 12.22 8.35 12.08
C SER A 23 11.34 7.45 12.99
N GLY A 24 11.81 6.28 13.41
CA GLY A 24 11.09 5.41 14.37
C GLY A 24 9.98 4.54 13.78
N ALA A 25 9.72 4.64 12.47
CA ALA A 25 8.83 3.73 11.76
C ALA A 25 9.58 2.45 11.35
N LEU A 26 9.05 1.28 11.73
CA LEU A 26 9.60 -0.04 11.41
C LEU A 26 9.30 -0.50 9.98
N GLY A 27 8.50 0.26 9.22
CA GLY A 27 8.19 0.00 7.81
C GLY A 27 7.56 1.22 7.15
N PHE A 28 7.40 1.17 5.83
CA PHE A 28 6.87 2.28 5.04
C PHE A 28 6.07 1.78 3.83
N ALA A 29 4.92 2.39 3.58
CA ALA A 29 4.12 2.18 2.38
C ALA A 29 4.06 3.46 1.55
N GLN A 30 4.37 3.32 0.26
CA GLN A 30 4.30 4.38 -0.74
C GLN A 30 3.04 4.18 -1.58
N TYR A 31 2.21 5.23 -1.65
CA TYR A 31 0.97 5.24 -2.43
C TYR A 31 1.08 6.22 -3.59
N LEU A 32 0.31 5.97 -4.65
CA LEU A 32 0.17 6.89 -5.77
C LEU A 32 -0.67 8.09 -5.31
N PRO A 33 -0.12 9.32 -5.29
CA PRO A 33 -0.89 10.48 -4.87
C PRO A 33 -2.03 10.73 -5.85
N LYS A 34 -3.26 10.83 -5.35
CA LYS A 34 -4.38 11.36 -6.12
C LYS A 34 -4.40 12.87 -5.99
N GLU A 35 -4.37 13.60 -7.11
CA GLU A 35 -4.61 15.05 -7.15
C GLU A 35 -6.11 15.35 -6.99
N VAL A 36 -6.69 14.94 -5.87
CA VAL A 36 -8.12 15.07 -5.59
C VAL A 36 -8.32 16.07 -4.47
N PHE A 37 -8.81 17.26 -4.84
CA PHE A 37 -9.14 18.35 -3.92
C PHE A 37 -10.50 18.17 -3.22
N LEU A 38 -11.38 17.33 -3.77
CA LEU A 38 -12.74 17.11 -3.28
C LEU A 38 -12.95 15.62 -3.00
N ARG A 39 -13.29 15.28 -1.74
CA ARG A 39 -13.52 13.89 -1.33
C ARG A 39 -14.95 13.68 -0.87
N THR A 40 -15.55 12.56 -1.25
CA THR A 40 -16.82 12.09 -0.67
C THR A 40 -16.59 11.54 0.74
N GLN A 41 -17.67 11.39 1.51
CA GLN A 41 -17.60 10.75 2.83
C GLN A 41 -17.03 9.33 2.74
N ASP A 42 -17.49 8.52 1.78
CA ASP A 42 -17.01 7.15 1.59
C ASP A 42 -15.51 7.08 1.32
N GLN A 43 -15.00 8.01 0.50
CA GLN A 43 -13.56 8.10 0.23
C GLN A 43 -12.76 8.44 1.49
N ILE A 44 -13.29 9.34 2.34
CA ILE A 44 -12.66 9.66 3.62
C ILE A 44 -12.69 8.43 4.55
N MET A 45 -13.81 7.73 4.61
CA MET A 45 -13.96 6.53 5.43
C MET A 45 -13.02 5.39 5.01
N ASP A 46 -12.75 5.23 3.72
CA ASP A 46 -11.75 4.27 3.25
C ASP A 46 -10.31 4.65 3.68
N ILE A 47 -9.98 5.94 3.72
CA ILE A 47 -8.68 6.41 4.24
C ILE A 47 -8.58 6.10 5.75
N VAL A 48 -9.66 6.34 6.50
CA VAL A 48 -9.75 5.99 7.93
C VAL A 48 -9.55 4.48 8.12
N CYS A 49 -10.24 3.65 7.34
CA CYS A 49 -10.13 2.19 7.40
C CYS A 49 -8.70 1.72 7.08
N MET A 50 -8.07 2.32 6.07
CA MET A 50 -6.69 2.02 5.67
C MET A 50 -5.68 2.37 6.78
N ALA A 51 -5.83 3.51 7.45
CA ALA A 51 -4.97 3.91 8.57
C ALA A 51 -5.14 2.96 9.77
N LEU A 52 -6.36 2.49 10.03
CA LEU A 52 -6.64 1.54 11.10
C LEU A 52 -6.17 0.10 10.81
N ALA A 53 -5.81 -0.21 9.57
CA ALA A 53 -5.52 -1.57 9.11
C ALA A 53 -4.31 -2.21 9.82
N GLY A 54 -3.27 -1.44 10.14
CA GLY A 54 -2.12 -1.96 10.88
C GLY A 54 -2.52 -2.50 12.25
N ARG A 55 -3.25 -1.69 13.03
CA ARG A 55 -3.78 -2.08 14.34
C ARG A 55 -4.78 -3.24 14.24
N ALA A 56 -5.66 -3.23 13.23
CA ALA A 56 -6.61 -4.31 13.00
C ALA A 56 -5.90 -5.64 12.69
N ALA A 57 -4.83 -5.62 11.88
CA ALA A 57 -4.02 -6.79 11.62
C ALA A 57 -3.34 -7.31 12.89
N GLU A 58 -2.80 -6.45 13.74
CA GLU A 58 -2.23 -6.89 15.01
C GLU A 58 -3.27 -7.59 15.91
N GLU A 59 -4.48 -7.04 16.00
CA GLU A 59 -5.56 -7.64 16.77
C GLU A 59 -5.97 -9.01 16.21
N VAL A 60 -6.14 -9.12 14.89
CA VAL A 60 -6.60 -10.36 14.23
C VAL A 60 -5.54 -11.47 14.29
N PHE A 61 -4.25 -11.14 14.16
CA PHE A 61 -3.18 -12.15 14.11
C PHE A 61 -2.54 -12.43 15.46
N PHE A 62 -2.44 -11.44 16.35
CA PHE A 62 -1.74 -11.56 17.62
C PHE A 62 -2.65 -11.44 18.85
N GLY A 63 -3.92 -11.07 18.68
CA GLY A 63 -4.86 -10.88 19.80
C GLY A 63 -4.48 -9.74 20.74
N ARG A 64 -3.54 -8.89 20.34
CA ARG A 64 -3.01 -7.77 21.11
C ARG A 64 -2.57 -6.67 20.17
N VAL A 65 -2.59 -5.43 20.65
CA VAL A 65 -2.20 -4.25 19.89
C VAL A 65 -0.93 -3.64 20.46
N THR A 66 -0.15 -2.96 19.62
CA THR A 66 1.11 -2.31 19.99
C THR A 66 0.98 -0.78 19.98
N THR A 67 2.05 -0.10 20.37
CA THR A 67 2.16 1.38 20.26
C THR A 67 2.49 1.84 18.83
N GLY A 68 2.70 0.92 17.88
CA GLY A 68 3.12 1.22 16.51
C GLY A 68 2.10 2.02 15.69
N ALA A 69 0.81 1.95 16.04
CA ALA A 69 -0.27 2.64 15.34
C ALA A 69 -0.54 4.08 15.84
N SER A 70 0.34 4.65 16.69
CA SER A 70 0.12 5.98 17.29
C SER A 70 -0.09 7.09 16.25
N ASP A 71 0.73 7.14 15.19
CA ASP A 71 0.61 8.20 14.19
C ASP A 71 -0.61 8.00 13.28
N ASP A 72 -0.99 6.76 12.99
CA ASP A 72 -2.23 6.44 12.28
C ASP A 72 -3.46 6.89 13.08
N LEU A 73 -3.48 6.66 14.40
CA LEU A 73 -4.57 7.10 15.28
C LEU A 73 -4.70 8.63 15.35
N LYS A 74 -3.58 9.37 15.34
CA LYS A 74 -3.62 10.84 15.23
C LYS A 74 -4.25 11.27 13.92
N ARG A 75 -3.86 10.65 12.80
CA ARG A 75 -4.42 10.94 11.48
C ARG A 75 -5.91 10.62 11.40
N VAL A 76 -6.32 9.46 11.91
CA VAL A 76 -7.73 9.04 12.00
C VAL A 76 -8.53 10.07 12.77
N THR A 77 -8.04 10.48 13.95
CA THR A 77 -8.70 11.47 14.80
C THR A 77 -8.90 12.78 14.03
N GLN A 78 -7.84 13.34 13.44
CA GLN A 78 -7.91 14.59 12.68
C GLN A 78 -8.91 14.51 11.52
N LEU A 79 -8.91 13.39 10.79
CA LEU A 79 -9.74 13.21 9.61
C LEU A 79 -11.22 13.07 9.99
N VAL A 80 -11.54 12.28 11.02
CA VAL A 80 -12.92 12.11 11.52
C VAL A 80 -13.44 13.41 12.13
N TYR A 81 -12.65 14.15 12.90
CA TYR A 81 -13.09 15.46 13.37
C TYR A 81 -13.31 16.44 12.21
N SER A 82 -12.55 16.35 11.12
CA SER A 82 -12.77 17.20 9.94
C SER A 82 -14.09 16.89 9.24
N THR A 83 -14.52 15.63 9.16
CA THR A 83 -15.84 15.29 8.58
C THR A 83 -16.99 15.89 9.38
N ILE A 84 -16.85 15.91 10.71
CA ILE A 84 -17.86 16.42 11.63
C ILE A 84 -17.83 17.96 11.69
N GLN A 85 -16.67 18.55 11.98
CA GLN A 85 -16.54 19.97 12.32
C GLN A 85 -16.37 20.86 11.09
N THR A 86 -15.74 20.38 10.02
CA THR A 86 -15.34 21.23 8.89
C THR A 86 -16.22 21.00 7.68
N TYR A 87 -16.53 19.73 7.38
CA TYR A 87 -17.21 19.36 6.14
C TYR A 87 -18.73 19.19 6.29
N GLY A 88 -19.26 19.21 7.52
CA GLY A 88 -20.70 19.06 7.76
C GLY A 88 -21.26 17.72 7.30
N MET A 89 -20.44 16.65 7.33
CA MET A 89 -20.79 15.30 6.87
C MET A 89 -21.45 14.45 7.97
N ASN A 90 -21.77 15.04 9.13
CA ASN A 90 -22.45 14.35 10.22
C ASN A 90 -23.90 14.85 10.34
N SER A 91 -24.86 13.93 10.38
CA SER A 91 -26.29 14.26 10.40
C SER A 91 -26.76 14.85 11.73
N ARG A 92 -26.16 14.46 12.86
CA ARG A 92 -26.50 14.96 14.20
C ARG A 92 -26.01 16.39 14.42
N VAL A 93 -24.81 16.70 13.94
CA VAL A 93 -24.22 18.05 13.99
C VAL A 93 -24.79 18.95 12.89
N GLY A 94 -25.06 18.40 11.72
CA GLY A 94 -25.64 19.08 10.57
C GLY A 94 -24.60 19.69 9.62
N GLN A 95 -25.11 20.41 8.61
CA GLN A 95 -24.31 21.04 7.54
C GLN A 95 -23.72 22.38 7.98
N LEU A 96 -23.02 22.37 9.12
CA LEU A 96 -22.37 23.54 9.71
C LEU A 96 -20.86 23.33 9.79
N ALA A 97 -20.12 24.43 9.73
CA ALA A 97 -18.67 24.43 9.88
C ALA A 97 -18.27 25.20 11.15
N PHE A 98 -17.42 24.58 11.96
CA PHE A 98 -16.98 25.05 13.28
C PHE A 98 -15.46 25.27 13.28
N GLN A 99 -14.97 26.09 12.37
CA GLN A 99 -13.54 26.39 12.28
C GLN A 99 -13.11 27.28 13.44
N LYS A 100 -12.11 26.83 14.19
CA LYS A 100 -11.43 27.65 15.20
C LYS A 100 -10.43 28.56 14.51
N GLN A 101 -10.52 29.88 14.69
CA GLN A 101 -9.50 30.79 14.17
C GLN A 101 -8.23 30.72 15.02
N GLU A 102 -7.06 30.86 14.39
CA GLU A 102 -5.79 30.94 15.10
C GLU A 102 -5.81 32.13 16.08
N GLY A 103 -5.58 31.85 17.36
CA GLY A 103 -5.56 32.86 18.42
C GLY A 103 -6.87 33.00 19.21
N GLU A 104 -7.96 32.34 18.80
CA GLU A 104 -9.18 32.28 19.62
C GLU A 104 -9.04 31.24 20.74
N PHE A 105 -9.39 31.62 21.97
CA PHE A 105 -9.35 30.72 23.12
C PHE A 105 -10.66 29.94 23.27
N GLU A 106 -11.79 30.52 22.85
CA GLU A 106 -13.12 29.91 22.97
C GLU A 106 -13.49 29.12 21.71
N LYS A 107 -14.28 28.06 21.90
CA LYS A 107 -14.82 27.24 20.82
C LYS A 107 -16.04 27.95 20.22
N PRO A 108 -16.26 27.95 18.89
CA PRO A 108 -17.41 28.61 18.27
C PRO A 108 -18.73 27.80 18.41
N TYR A 109 -18.85 26.98 19.44
CA TYR A 109 -19.98 26.09 19.69
C TYR A 109 -20.12 25.79 21.18
N SER A 110 -21.32 25.36 21.58
CA SER A 110 -21.62 25.02 22.97
C SER A 110 -20.92 23.75 23.43
N GLU A 111 -20.77 23.57 24.75
CA GLU A 111 -20.25 22.31 25.31
C GLU A 111 -21.13 21.10 24.94
N ALA A 112 -22.45 21.26 24.86
CA ALA A 112 -23.35 20.20 24.40
C ALA A 112 -23.09 19.80 22.94
N THR A 113 -22.71 20.76 22.10
CA THR A 113 -22.29 20.48 20.71
C THR A 113 -20.93 19.79 20.68
N ALA A 114 -20.00 20.17 21.56
CA ALA A 114 -18.69 19.53 21.67
C ALA A 114 -18.84 18.05 22.07
N GLU A 115 -19.65 17.76 23.09
CA GLU A 115 -19.94 16.40 23.54
C GLU A 115 -20.58 15.56 22.42
N ALA A 116 -21.54 16.15 21.68
CA ALA A 116 -22.13 15.48 20.53
C ALA A 116 -21.08 15.15 19.45
N MET A 117 -20.15 16.06 19.15
CA MET A 117 -19.07 15.79 18.18
C MET A 117 -18.14 14.66 18.66
N ASP A 118 -17.82 14.60 19.95
CA ASP A 118 -16.96 13.57 20.52
C ASP A 118 -17.62 12.18 20.48
N ASP A 119 -18.92 12.10 20.77
CA ASP A 119 -19.72 10.87 20.67
C ASP A 119 -19.78 10.35 19.23
N GLU A 120 -20.04 11.25 18.27
CA GLU A 120 -20.10 10.91 16.86
C GLU A 120 -18.74 10.47 16.33
N ALA A 121 -17.65 11.16 16.72
CA ALA A 121 -16.30 10.77 16.35
C ALA A 121 -15.96 9.36 16.85
N ARG A 122 -16.31 9.04 18.11
CA ARG A 122 -16.11 7.70 18.69
C ARG A 122 -16.91 6.64 17.92
N THR A 123 -18.15 6.95 17.57
CA THR A 123 -19.03 6.04 16.82
C THR A 123 -18.44 5.73 15.44
N ILE A 124 -18.08 6.78 14.68
CA ILE A 124 -17.48 6.65 13.34
C ILE A 124 -16.18 5.84 13.38
N VAL A 125 -15.29 6.11 14.34
CA VAL A 125 -14.02 5.39 14.46
C VAL A 125 -14.25 3.92 14.83
N ASN A 126 -15.19 3.63 15.72
CA ASN A 126 -15.50 2.25 16.11
C ASN A 126 -16.08 1.45 14.94
N GLU A 127 -17.01 2.04 14.17
CA GLU A 127 -17.58 1.42 12.98
C GLU A 127 -16.52 1.17 11.90
N ALA A 128 -15.66 2.16 11.64
CA ALA A 128 -14.55 2.03 10.72
C ALA A 128 -13.57 0.94 11.18
N TYR A 129 -13.25 0.89 12.48
CA TYR A 129 -12.36 -0.13 13.03
C TYR A 129 -12.96 -1.52 12.87
N GLN A 130 -14.24 -1.70 13.18
CA GLN A 130 -14.94 -2.98 13.03
C GLN A 130 -14.96 -3.42 11.56
N ARG A 131 -15.31 -2.51 10.63
CA ARG A 131 -15.24 -2.78 9.18
C ARG A 131 -13.84 -3.22 8.76
N THR A 132 -12.79 -2.56 9.24
CA THR A 132 -11.42 -2.94 8.92
C THR A 132 -11.04 -4.29 9.51
N VAL A 133 -11.43 -4.59 10.75
CA VAL A 133 -11.18 -5.89 11.37
C VAL A 133 -11.85 -7.01 10.57
N ASP A 134 -13.09 -6.80 10.14
CA ASP A 134 -13.82 -7.78 9.34
C ASP A 134 -13.19 -7.97 7.96
N LEU A 135 -12.76 -6.88 7.30
CA LEU A 135 -11.99 -6.95 6.05
C LEU A 135 -10.69 -7.75 6.22
N ILE A 136 -9.93 -7.51 7.28
CA ILE A 136 -8.68 -8.22 7.55
C ILE A 136 -8.94 -9.70 7.86
N ARG A 137 -10.04 -10.04 8.54
CA ARG A 137 -10.45 -11.43 8.78
C ARG A 137 -10.84 -12.14 7.50
N GLU A 138 -11.60 -11.47 6.63
CA GLU A 138 -12.00 -12.00 5.33
C GLU A 138 -10.77 -12.25 4.44
N ARG A 139 -9.80 -11.33 4.46
CA ARG A 139 -8.58 -11.36 3.64
C ARG A 139 -7.35 -11.89 4.38
N LYS A 140 -7.58 -12.77 5.36
CA LYS A 140 -6.52 -13.27 6.24
C LYS A 140 -5.42 -14.00 5.48
N ASP A 141 -5.80 -14.79 4.48
CA ASP A 141 -4.85 -15.57 3.67
C ASP A 141 -3.98 -14.66 2.81
N GLU A 142 -4.54 -13.60 2.22
CA GLU A 142 -3.81 -12.59 1.47
C GLU A 142 -2.84 -11.81 2.37
N VAL A 143 -3.25 -11.47 3.60
CA VAL A 143 -2.35 -10.84 4.58
C VAL A 143 -1.16 -11.75 4.92
N ASP A 144 -1.40 -13.04 5.16
CA ASP A 144 -0.34 -14.00 5.47
C ASP A 144 0.65 -14.17 4.30
N LYS A 145 0.15 -14.28 3.07
CA LYS A 145 0.99 -14.35 1.87
C LYS A 145 1.88 -13.12 1.72
N ILE A 146 1.31 -11.93 1.85
CA ILE A 146 2.06 -10.67 1.74
C ILE A 146 3.08 -10.51 2.87
N ALA A 147 2.73 -10.92 4.10
CA ALA A 147 3.66 -10.89 5.22
C ALA A 147 4.87 -11.80 4.98
N LYS A 148 4.66 -13.03 4.49
CA LYS A 148 5.74 -13.96 4.13
C LYS A 148 6.64 -13.38 3.03
N LEU A 149 6.04 -12.83 1.98
CA LEU A 149 6.80 -12.21 0.90
C LEU A 149 7.63 -11.02 1.38
N LEU A 150 7.09 -10.20 2.31
CA LEU A 150 7.84 -9.11 2.92
C LEU A 150 9.01 -9.59 3.77
N LEU A 151 8.90 -10.74 4.44
CA LEU A 151 10.01 -11.34 5.18
C LEU A 151 11.11 -11.87 4.23
N GLU A 152 10.74 -12.30 3.01
CA GLU A 152 11.69 -12.79 2.02
C GLU A 152 12.39 -11.67 1.24
N LYS A 153 11.64 -10.64 0.81
CA LYS A 153 12.15 -9.58 -0.08
C LYS A 153 12.45 -8.26 0.63
N GLU A 154 11.99 -8.07 1.87
CA GLU A 154 12.01 -6.82 2.66
C GLU A 154 11.26 -5.62 2.04
N THR A 155 11.09 -5.62 0.72
CA THR A 155 10.39 -4.62 -0.07
C THR A 155 9.64 -5.32 -1.20
N ILE A 156 8.35 -5.00 -1.35
CA ILE A 156 7.51 -5.50 -2.43
C ILE A 156 6.86 -4.33 -3.17
N THR A 157 6.62 -4.53 -4.45
CA THR A 157 6.07 -3.55 -5.39
C THR A 157 4.62 -3.85 -5.73
N HIS A 158 4.00 -2.97 -6.52
CA HIS A 158 2.66 -3.20 -7.08
C HIS A 158 2.57 -4.51 -7.88
N ASP A 159 3.59 -4.81 -8.70
CA ASP A 159 3.63 -6.05 -9.49
C ASP A 159 3.68 -7.29 -8.58
N ASP A 160 4.49 -7.25 -7.51
CA ASP A 160 4.55 -8.32 -6.51
C ASP A 160 3.19 -8.57 -5.82
N MET A 161 2.40 -7.50 -5.61
CA MET A 161 1.05 -7.64 -5.07
C MET A 161 0.14 -8.40 -6.04
N ILE A 162 0.16 -8.05 -7.34
CA ILE A 162 -0.63 -8.75 -8.36
C ILE A 162 -0.23 -10.22 -8.43
N ASP A 163 1.07 -10.51 -8.48
CA ASP A 163 1.59 -11.86 -8.58
C ASP A 163 1.20 -12.74 -7.37
N THR A 164 1.02 -12.12 -6.20
CA THR A 164 0.79 -12.85 -4.93
C THR A 164 -0.68 -12.98 -4.56
N ILE A 165 -1.47 -11.93 -4.77
CA ILE A 165 -2.87 -11.84 -4.31
C ILE A 165 -3.85 -11.50 -5.42
N GLY A 166 -3.40 -11.45 -6.68
CA GLY A 166 -4.22 -11.17 -7.85
C GLY A 166 -4.47 -9.69 -8.11
N GLU A 167 -5.16 -9.42 -9.21
CA GLU A 167 -5.52 -8.06 -9.61
C GLU A 167 -6.41 -7.38 -8.57
N ARG A 168 -6.26 -6.05 -8.48
CA ARG A 168 -7.12 -5.23 -7.63
C ARG A 168 -8.57 -5.33 -8.14
N PRO A 169 -9.56 -5.65 -7.27
CA PRO A 169 -10.94 -5.89 -7.71
C PRO A 169 -11.74 -4.61 -7.99
N PHE A 170 -11.09 -3.46 -8.07
CA PHE A 170 -11.73 -2.16 -8.33
C PHE A 170 -11.08 -1.50 -9.53
N GLU A 171 -11.91 -0.85 -10.36
CA GLU A 171 -11.41 0.01 -11.41
C GLU A 171 -10.68 1.21 -10.79
N GLY A 172 -9.40 1.37 -11.13
CA GLY A 172 -8.70 2.59 -10.73
C GLY A 172 -9.06 3.78 -11.61
N ASP A 173 -8.71 4.97 -11.13
CA ASP A 173 -8.85 6.21 -11.87
C ASP A 173 -7.89 6.27 -13.08
N ALA A 174 -8.01 7.33 -13.88
CA ALA A 174 -7.16 7.53 -15.06
C ALA A 174 -5.67 7.52 -14.72
N GLN A 175 -5.27 8.11 -13.59
CA GLN A 175 -3.88 8.14 -13.13
C GLN A 175 -3.38 6.74 -12.78
N TYR A 176 -4.20 5.92 -12.13
CA TYR A 176 -3.88 4.52 -11.87
C TYR A 176 -3.77 3.71 -13.16
N LYS A 177 -4.73 3.88 -14.09
CA LYS A 177 -4.70 3.19 -15.39
C LYS A 177 -3.44 3.54 -16.17
N GLU A 178 -3.04 4.81 -16.20
CA GLU A 178 -1.80 5.28 -16.82
C GLU A 178 -0.53 4.72 -16.13
N TYR A 179 -0.51 4.73 -14.79
CA TYR A 179 0.59 4.14 -14.02
C TYR A 179 0.78 2.65 -14.38
N VAL A 180 -0.32 1.90 -14.34
CA VAL A 180 -0.33 0.46 -14.63
C VAL A 180 0.07 0.19 -16.08
N SER A 181 -0.46 0.94 -17.06
CA SER A 181 -0.11 0.75 -18.48
C SER A 181 1.36 1.04 -18.75
N HIS A 182 1.89 2.15 -18.25
CA HIS A 182 3.30 2.49 -18.41
C HIS A 182 4.20 1.44 -17.75
N ARG A 183 3.79 0.90 -16.60
CA ARG A 183 4.53 -0.16 -15.91
C ARG A 183 4.58 -1.46 -16.71
N PHE A 184 3.44 -1.90 -17.25
CA PHE A 184 3.37 -3.08 -18.12
C PHE A 184 4.26 -2.92 -19.36
N GLU A 185 4.27 -1.74 -20.00
CA GLU A 185 5.13 -1.49 -21.15
C GLU A 185 6.62 -1.57 -20.82
N VAL A 186 7.03 -1.00 -19.68
CA VAL A 186 8.42 -1.06 -19.20
C VAL A 186 8.82 -2.51 -18.90
N ASN A 187 7.98 -3.27 -18.19
CA ASN A 187 8.24 -4.66 -17.85
C ASN A 187 8.33 -5.55 -19.09
N ARG A 188 7.44 -5.35 -20.08
CA ARG A 188 7.49 -6.06 -21.37
C ARG A 188 8.79 -5.79 -22.12
N LYS A 189 9.18 -4.51 -22.26
CA LYS A 189 10.44 -4.13 -22.93
C LYS A 189 11.66 -4.71 -22.21
N ALA A 190 11.66 -4.73 -20.88
CA ALA A 190 12.73 -5.32 -20.09
C ALA A 190 12.82 -6.85 -20.30
N ALA A 191 11.68 -7.54 -20.35
CA ALA A 191 11.62 -8.98 -20.61
C ALA A 191 12.09 -9.32 -22.03
N GLU A 192 11.65 -8.57 -23.05
CA GLU A 192 12.11 -8.72 -24.43
C GLU A 192 13.63 -8.51 -24.56
N ALA A 193 14.17 -7.48 -23.90
CA ALA A 193 15.61 -7.22 -23.89
C ALA A 193 16.41 -8.32 -23.17
N ALA A 194 15.90 -8.83 -22.05
CA ALA A 194 16.53 -9.94 -21.33
C ALA A 194 16.53 -11.23 -22.15
N ALA A 195 15.43 -11.54 -22.84
CA ALA A 195 15.33 -12.70 -23.72
C ALA A 195 16.30 -12.59 -24.92
N ALA A 196 16.38 -11.41 -25.55
CA ALA A 196 17.33 -11.16 -26.64
C ALA A 196 18.79 -11.29 -26.17
N ALA A 197 19.12 -10.80 -24.97
CA ALA A 197 20.45 -10.92 -24.38
C ALA A 197 20.81 -12.37 -24.00
N ALA A 198 19.83 -13.18 -23.59
CA ALA A 198 20.03 -14.60 -23.32
C ALA A 198 20.29 -15.39 -24.62
N ALA A 199 19.50 -15.14 -25.68
CA ALA A 199 19.69 -15.78 -26.99
C ALA A 199 21.05 -15.46 -27.61
N ALA A 200 21.51 -14.20 -27.51
CA ALA A 200 22.84 -13.80 -28.01
C ALA A 200 24.01 -14.46 -27.24
N LYS A 201 23.80 -14.92 -26.00
CA LYS A 201 24.80 -15.67 -25.23
C LYS A 201 24.86 -17.15 -25.60
N GLU A 202 23.76 -17.74 -26.04
CA GLU A 202 23.74 -19.14 -26.53
C GLU A 202 24.41 -19.27 -27.91
N GLU A 203 24.24 -18.30 -28.80
CA GLU A 203 24.88 -18.33 -30.14
C GLU A 203 26.41 -18.09 -30.09
N GLY A 204 26.93 -17.44 -29.05
CA GLY A 204 28.36 -17.15 -28.89
C GLY A 204 29.20 -18.28 -28.27
N SER A 205 28.59 -19.40 -27.86
CA SER A 205 29.29 -20.50 -27.18
C SER A 205 29.69 -21.67 -28.10
N THR A 206 29.40 -21.59 -29.40
CA THR A 206 29.61 -22.69 -30.38
C THR A 206 30.62 -22.33 -31.47
N THR A 207 31.80 -21.80 -31.13
CA THR A 207 32.99 -21.83 -32.01
C THR A 207 34.27 -21.61 -31.19
N ASP A 208 34.88 -22.67 -30.67
CA ASP A 208 36.34 -22.90 -30.74
C ASP A 208 36.69 -24.25 -30.09
N GLU A 209 36.72 -25.33 -30.88
CA GLU A 209 37.66 -26.43 -30.63
C GLU A 209 38.47 -26.58 -31.92
N SER A 210 39.71 -26.13 -31.81
CA SER A 210 40.65 -25.92 -32.90
C SER A 210 41.26 -27.21 -33.41
N ASP A 211 41.39 -27.28 -34.73
CA ASP A 211 42.16 -28.27 -35.48
C ASP A 211 43.60 -28.39 -34.95
N ALA A 212 43.88 -29.45 -34.19
CA ALA A 212 45.24 -29.86 -33.88
C ALA A 212 45.76 -30.75 -35.02
N ILE A 213 46.55 -30.16 -35.92
CA ILE A 213 47.33 -30.84 -36.94
C ILE A 213 48.44 -31.66 -36.26
N ASP A 214 48.38 -32.98 -36.41
CA ASP A 214 49.36 -33.95 -35.89
C ASP A 214 50.70 -33.86 -36.68
N PRO A 215 51.89 -33.85 -36.04
CA PRO A 215 53.16 -33.91 -36.74
C PRO A 215 53.59 -35.37 -37.08
N PRO A 216 54.44 -35.59 -38.10
CA PRO A 216 54.68 -36.92 -38.66
C PRO A 216 55.69 -37.75 -37.84
N LEU A 217 55.41 -39.05 -37.72
CA LEU A 217 56.30 -40.07 -37.16
C LEU A 217 57.51 -40.34 -38.08
N THR A 218 58.71 -40.24 -37.53
CA THR A 218 59.96 -40.74 -38.15
C THR A 218 60.18 -42.23 -37.83
N PRO A 219 60.81 -43.01 -38.72
CA PRO A 219 61.14 -44.41 -38.46
C PRO A 219 62.62 -44.59 -38.07
N GLY A 220 62.92 -45.49 -37.11
CA GLY A 220 64.29 -46.01 -36.97
C GLY A 220 64.65 -46.77 -35.69
N LEU A 221 64.82 -48.10 -35.86
CA LEU A 221 65.92 -48.95 -35.38
C LEU A 221 66.22 -49.02 -33.86
N SER A 222 65.94 -50.16 -33.22
CA SER A 222 66.83 -51.34 -33.11
C SER A 222 66.11 -52.50 -32.41
#